data_AF-A0A1X0FZ10-F1
#
_entry.id   AF-A0A1X0FZ10-F1
#
_cell.length_a   1.000
_cell.length_b   1.000
_cell.length_c   1.000
_cell.angle_alpha   90.00
_cell.angle_beta   90.00
_cell.angle_gamma   90.00
#
_symmetry.space_group_name_H-M   'P 1'
#
loop_
_entity.id
_entity.type
_entity.pdbx_description
1 polymer ?
#
loop_
_entity_poly.entity_id
_entity_poly.type
_entity_poly.pdbx_seq_one_letter_code
_entity_poly.pdbx_strand_id
1 'polypeptide(L)'
;MPLAITQDHRALADVAGAMVAGRAGTAGARRILLDRDKGSRWWSTDGLWKEMVSTGWLGLHIDERFDGQGYGLPELTIVLEQLGRAAVGGPFLPTVTVSAVIAEAGTDEQRERWLPRLVSGDMVAGIGTNGDAAVRDSMVSATKVPALAEAAADLFLLPVGDDLVLVEADDGLSTRTVDSVDQLLAPVVVVSLASVQVAEVFPDAAGVAARILRLLAAAEAVGGLGACTEMATAYAAGREQFGSPIGSFQAVKHHCANMLLDTELAVAAIWDAARAVGSEAELAAAMAAGHALTAYQRVALQNVQVHGGIGYTWEHDAHLYIRRATVLQAFAGDQDALRDRVIALQRDGVRRHQHEFGSTSEDLGHIAITQRNHAGSNEHALRREPLTMDDYLASRWINEPFRVLDCTSEVDGAVAVLIVGEDIARDTKQPPMWLVGSSNSQGGAGWSEWDDPTEMYSRTAGPKIWEKTGLSPADMDLACMYDCFTYTVMATMEGFGFCEKGEVGKFFSTGRATYGGDVVVNPHGGLLSEGYIHGLNHHYEAALQLRHAAGVRQVENAQLALVTAGGGPFGGANVYSKEHP
;
A
#
# COMPACT_ATOMS: atom_id res chain seq x y z
N MET A 1 -7.75 -14.02 -1.26
CA MET A 1 -7.57 -14.18 0.19
C MET A 1 -8.52 -13.20 0.84
N PRO A 2 -9.26 -13.56 1.89
CA PRO A 2 -9.98 -12.57 2.69
C PRO A 2 -9.01 -11.84 3.64
N LEU A 3 -9.44 -10.76 4.29
CA LEU A 3 -8.66 -10.12 5.36
C LEU A 3 -8.43 -11.06 6.55
N ALA A 4 -9.30 -12.07 6.70
CA ALA A 4 -9.21 -13.03 7.77
C ALA A 4 -8.07 -14.06 7.62
N ILE A 5 -6.95 -13.82 8.32
CA ILE A 5 -5.75 -14.67 8.21
C ILE A 5 -5.70 -15.76 9.28
N THR A 6 -5.97 -15.42 10.54
CA THR A 6 -5.91 -16.36 11.69
C THR A 6 -7.17 -17.21 11.81
N GLN A 7 -7.15 -18.22 12.69
CA GLN A 7 -8.33 -19.06 12.95
C GLN A 7 -9.49 -18.23 13.53
N ASP A 8 -9.21 -17.35 14.48
CA ASP A 8 -10.23 -16.50 15.11
C ASP A 8 -10.79 -15.47 14.12
N HIS A 9 -9.92 -14.90 13.28
CA HIS A 9 -10.34 -14.02 12.19
C HIS A 9 -11.27 -14.72 11.21
N ARG A 10 -10.98 -15.97 10.84
CA ARG A 10 -11.83 -16.75 9.93
C ARG A 10 -13.16 -17.07 10.57
N ALA A 11 -13.18 -17.41 11.86
CA ALA A 11 -14.41 -17.61 12.60
C ALA A 11 -15.26 -16.32 12.64
N LEU A 12 -14.65 -15.16 12.86
CA LEU A 12 -15.33 -13.86 12.80
C LEU A 12 -15.90 -13.58 11.40
N ALA A 13 -15.10 -13.79 10.34
CA ALA A 13 -15.54 -13.62 8.96
C ALA A 13 -16.71 -14.56 8.61
N ASP A 14 -16.65 -15.82 9.04
CA ASP A 14 -17.70 -16.81 8.80
C ASP A 14 -19.00 -16.44 9.52
N VAL A 15 -18.92 -16.01 10.79
CA VAL A 15 -20.07 -15.52 11.55
C VAL A 15 -20.67 -14.28 10.89
N ALA A 16 -19.81 -13.33 10.49
CA ALA A 16 -20.27 -12.09 9.86
C ALA A 16 -20.92 -12.34 8.50
N GLY A 17 -20.29 -13.17 7.65
CA GLY A 17 -20.83 -13.57 6.36
C GLY A 17 -22.15 -14.34 6.49
N ALA A 18 -22.25 -15.27 7.44
CA ALA A 18 -23.48 -16.03 7.68
C ALA A 18 -24.64 -15.15 8.16
N MET A 19 -24.37 -14.20 9.05
CA MET A 19 -25.37 -13.23 9.53
C MET A 19 -25.92 -12.38 8.37
N VAL A 20 -25.02 -11.81 7.58
CA VAL A 20 -25.38 -10.95 6.44
C VAL A 20 -26.18 -11.75 5.40
N ALA A 21 -25.75 -12.99 5.08
CA ALA A 21 -26.48 -13.88 4.18
C ALA A 21 -27.86 -14.27 4.73
N GLY A 22 -27.95 -14.57 6.04
CA GLY A 22 -29.20 -14.90 6.74
C GLY A 22 -30.22 -13.76 6.75
N ARG A 23 -29.77 -12.51 6.59
CA ARG A 23 -30.60 -11.30 6.49
C ARG A 23 -30.81 -10.80 5.05
N ALA A 24 -30.78 -11.73 4.10
CA ALA A 24 -31.03 -11.55 2.67
C ALA A 24 -29.88 -10.93 1.85
N GLY A 25 -28.69 -10.76 2.42
CA GLY A 25 -27.50 -10.30 1.69
C GLY A 25 -27.75 -9.06 0.82
N THR A 26 -27.36 -9.11 -0.45
CA THR A 26 -27.58 -8.03 -1.42
C THR A 26 -29.06 -7.72 -1.67
N ALA A 27 -29.96 -8.69 -1.50
CA ALA A 27 -31.40 -8.46 -1.60
C ALA A 27 -31.92 -7.57 -0.46
N GLY A 28 -31.31 -7.65 0.74
CA GLY A 28 -31.57 -6.73 1.84
C GLY A 28 -31.16 -5.29 1.49
N ALA A 29 -29.99 -5.14 0.85
CA ALA A 29 -29.51 -3.85 0.36
C ALA A 29 -30.49 -3.26 -0.69
N ARG A 30 -30.95 -4.08 -1.64
CA ARG A 30 -31.98 -3.68 -2.63
C ARG A 30 -33.31 -3.27 -1.99
N ARG A 31 -33.78 -3.97 -0.96
CA ARG A 31 -34.99 -3.59 -0.21
C ARG A 31 -34.84 -2.22 0.44
N ILE A 32 -33.73 -1.99 1.15
CA ILE A 32 -33.46 -0.70 1.80
C ILE A 32 -33.42 0.43 0.75
N LEU A 33 -32.82 0.17 -0.40
CA LEU A 33 -32.77 1.13 -1.51
C LEU A 33 -34.15 1.54 -2.03
N LEU A 34 -35.03 0.56 -2.24
CA LEU A 34 -36.32 0.77 -2.89
C LEU A 34 -37.41 1.24 -1.91
N ASP A 35 -37.38 0.72 -0.69
CA ASP A 35 -38.55 0.76 0.20
C ASP A 35 -38.32 1.57 1.49
N ARG A 36 -37.13 2.10 1.76
CA ARG A 36 -36.89 2.85 3.01
C ARG A 36 -37.62 4.19 3.02
N ASP A 37 -38.05 4.59 4.22
CA ASP A 37 -38.56 5.92 4.47
C ASP A 37 -37.40 6.91 4.66
N LYS A 38 -37.17 7.76 3.66
CA LYS A 38 -36.05 8.71 3.61
C LYS A 38 -36.20 9.76 4.72
N GLY A 39 -35.14 9.95 5.51
CA GLY A 39 -35.13 10.91 6.63
C GLY A 39 -35.68 10.34 7.96
N SER A 40 -36.04 9.05 8.00
CA SER A 40 -36.41 8.34 9.22
C SER A 40 -35.21 7.55 9.79
N ARG A 41 -35.31 7.12 11.06
CA ARG A 41 -34.38 6.15 11.68
C ARG A 41 -34.72 4.72 11.26
N TRP A 42 -34.73 4.42 9.96
CA TRP A 42 -35.15 3.13 9.42
C TRP A 42 -34.39 1.94 10.06
N TRP A 43 -33.10 2.14 10.35
CA TRP A 43 -32.23 1.14 10.98
C TRP A 43 -32.70 0.70 12.37
N SER A 44 -33.41 1.56 13.12
CA SER A 44 -33.96 1.21 14.44
C SER A 44 -34.95 0.04 14.41
N THR A 45 -35.53 -0.24 13.24
CA THR A 45 -36.44 -1.36 13.00
C THR A 45 -35.84 -2.47 12.16
N ASP A 46 -34.66 -2.25 11.57
CA ASP A 46 -34.00 -3.21 10.69
C ASP A 46 -33.41 -4.39 11.48
N GLY A 47 -33.63 -5.59 10.97
CA GLY A 47 -33.21 -6.83 11.63
C GLY A 47 -31.70 -7.04 11.61
N LEU A 48 -31.01 -6.65 10.53
CA LEU A 48 -29.56 -6.78 10.44
C LEU A 48 -28.89 -5.78 11.37
N TRP A 49 -29.37 -4.52 11.42
CA TRP A 49 -28.85 -3.53 12.36
C TRP A 49 -28.92 -4.00 13.82
N LYS A 50 -30.09 -4.49 14.26
CA LYS A 50 -30.27 -5.02 15.62
C LYS A 50 -29.33 -6.17 15.92
N GLU A 51 -29.06 -7.02 14.94
CA GLU A 51 -28.16 -8.16 15.11
C GLU A 51 -26.70 -7.71 15.22
N MET A 52 -26.25 -6.76 14.40
CA MET A 52 -24.93 -6.13 14.50
C MET A 52 -24.71 -5.46 15.86
N VAL A 53 -25.74 -4.79 16.40
CA VAL A 53 -25.73 -4.23 17.76
C VAL A 53 -25.61 -5.34 18.80
N SER A 54 -26.48 -6.36 18.73
CA SER A 54 -26.52 -7.44 19.74
C SER A 54 -25.27 -8.32 19.78
N THR A 55 -24.55 -8.41 18.67
CA THR A 55 -23.26 -9.11 18.56
C THR A 55 -22.08 -8.22 18.90
N GLY A 56 -22.33 -6.94 19.21
CA GLY A 56 -21.35 -5.97 19.68
C GLY A 56 -20.39 -5.47 18.61
N TRP A 57 -20.69 -5.63 17.32
CA TRP A 57 -19.75 -5.24 16.25
C TRP A 57 -19.45 -3.74 16.21
N LEU A 58 -20.35 -2.90 16.74
CA LEU A 58 -20.11 -1.45 16.88
C LEU A 58 -19.00 -1.12 17.89
N GLY A 59 -18.74 -2.01 18.85
CA GLY A 59 -17.70 -1.84 19.86
C GLY A 59 -16.51 -2.77 19.69
N LEU A 60 -16.35 -3.40 18.52
CA LEU A 60 -15.33 -4.43 18.32
C LEU A 60 -13.91 -3.90 18.58
N HIS A 61 -13.60 -2.72 18.04
CA HIS A 61 -12.32 -2.01 18.16
C HIS A 61 -12.21 -1.12 19.41
N ILE A 62 -13.21 -1.16 20.30
CA ILE A 62 -13.27 -0.31 21.50
C ILE A 62 -12.80 -1.10 22.71
N ASP A 63 -12.04 -0.46 23.58
CA ASP A 63 -11.57 -1.02 24.86
C ASP A 63 -12.75 -1.44 25.75
N GLU A 64 -12.62 -2.56 26.45
CA GLU A 64 -13.65 -3.09 27.36
C GLU A 64 -14.03 -2.10 28.47
N ARG A 65 -13.13 -1.18 28.85
CA ARG A 65 -13.41 -0.09 29.82
C ARG A 65 -14.52 0.85 29.37
N PHE A 66 -14.79 0.92 28.07
CA PHE A 66 -15.81 1.78 27.48
C PHE A 66 -16.92 0.97 26.77
N ASP A 67 -17.26 -0.19 27.36
CA ASP A 67 -18.28 -1.16 26.90
C ASP A 67 -17.96 -1.86 25.56
N GLY A 68 -16.73 -1.74 25.07
CA GLY A 68 -16.26 -2.42 23.86
C GLY A 68 -15.92 -3.90 24.06
N GLN A 69 -15.34 -4.51 23.01
CA GLN A 69 -14.89 -5.92 23.03
C GLN A 69 -13.37 -6.10 23.16
N GLY A 70 -12.60 -5.01 23.16
CA GLY A 70 -11.15 -5.04 23.35
C GLY A 70 -10.33 -5.59 22.17
N TYR A 71 -10.94 -5.80 21.00
CA TYR A 71 -10.19 -6.07 19.77
C TYR A 71 -9.68 -4.75 19.14
N GLY A 72 -9.21 -4.80 17.89
CA GLY A 72 -8.69 -3.63 17.20
C GLY A 72 -9.34 -3.36 15.85
N LEU A 73 -8.73 -2.41 15.13
CA LEU A 73 -9.04 -2.13 13.74
C LEU A 73 -8.88 -3.36 12.82
N PRO A 74 -7.92 -4.30 13.03
CA PRO A 74 -7.86 -5.54 12.25
C PRO A 74 -9.17 -6.33 12.26
N GLU A 75 -9.77 -6.56 13.42
CA GLU A 75 -11.04 -7.30 13.51
C GLU A 75 -12.21 -6.51 12.91
N LEU A 76 -12.25 -5.19 13.10
CA LEU A 76 -13.28 -4.35 12.49
C LEU A 76 -13.23 -4.37 10.96
N THR A 77 -12.04 -4.37 10.37
CA THR A 77 -11.88 -4.42 8.90
C THR A 77 -12.42 -5.73 8.30
N ILE A 78 -12.33 -6.84 9.02
CA ILE A 78 -12.94 -8.13 8.61
C ILE A 78 -14.47 -8.03 8.56
N VAL A 79 -15.09 -7.39 9.55
CA VAL A 79 -16.56 -7.17 9.55
C VAL A 79 -16.96 -6.28 8.37
N LEU A 80 -16.22 -5.19 8.13
CA LEU A 80 -16.47 -4.30 6.98
C LEU A 80 -16.30 -4.99 5.63
N GLU A 81 -15.34 -5.91 5.48
CA GLU A 81 -15.23 -6.75 4.28
C GLU A 81 -16.54 -7.53 4.04
N GLN A 82 -17.11 -8.15 5.07
CA GLN A 82 -18.35 -8.93 4.91
C GLN A 82 -19.57 -8.02 4.60
N LEU A 83 -19.64 -6.83 5.20
CA LEU A 83 -20.70 -5.86 4.89
C LEU A 83 -20.56 -5.32 3.47
N GLY A 84 -19.34 -5.00 3.03
CA GLY A 84 -19.04 -4.56 1.67
C GLY A 84 -19.36 -5.62 0.62
N ARG A 85 -19.08 -6.89 0.92
CA ARG A 85 -19.39 -8.04 0.07
C ARG A 85 -20.89 -8.20 -0.21
N ALA A 86 -21.75 -7.72 0.68
CA ALA A 86 -23.20 -7.71 0.47
C ALA A 86 -23.77 -6.33 0.14
N ALA A 87 -22.91 -5.34 -0.11
CA ALA A 87 -23.27 -3.95 -0.34
C ALA A 87 -24.21 -3.36 0.75
N VAL A 88 -24.05 -3.79 2.01
CA VAL A 88 -24.88 -3.34 3.13
C VAL A 88 -24.76 -1.81 3.26
N GLY A 89 -25.89 -1.13 3.25
CA GLY A 89 -25.96 0.32 3.50
C GLY A 89 -26.33 0.63 4.95
N GLY A 90 -26.20 1.90 5.31
CA GLY A 90 -26.67 2.41 6.61
C GLY A 90 -25.57 3.02 7.46
N PRO A 91 -25.85 3.24 8.76
CA PRO A 91 -25.00 4.05 9.60
C PRO A 91 -23.77 3.33 10.14
N PHE A 92 -23.52 2.06 9.79
CA PHE A 92 -22.43 1.27 10.38
C PHE A 92 -21.06 1.90 10.15
N LEU A 93 -20.61 2.01 8.89
CA LEU A 93 -19.31 2.58 8.52
C LEU A 93 -19.06 3.96 9.16
N PRO A 94 -19.95 4.97 9.02
CA PRO A 94 -19.69 6.27 9.61
C PRO A 94 -19.71 6.24 11.15
N THR A 95 -20.57 5.43 11.77
CA THR A 95 -20.61 5.31 13.25
C THR A 95 -19.33 4.69 13.79
N VAL A 96 -18.86 3.58 13.21
CA VAL A 96 -17.62 2.94 13.67
C VAL A 96 -16.39 3.80 13.36
N THR A 97 -16.41 4.57 12.26
CA THR A 97 -15.35 5.55 11.97
C THR A 97 -15.27 6.62 13.05
N VAL A 98 -16.40 7.25 13.42
CA VAL A 98 -16.44 8.27 14.49
C VAL A 98 -15.99 7.68 15.83
N SER A 99 -16.48 6.50 16.21
CA SER A 99 -16.06 5.86 17.46
C SER A 99 -14.57 5.51 17.48
N ALA A 100 -13.99 5.06 16.36
CA ALA A 100 -12.57 4.79 16.25
C ALA A 100 -11.72 6.06 16.39
N VAL A 101 -12.19 7.19 15.83
CA VAL A 101 -11.52 8.49 16.00
C VAL A 101 -11.56 8.93 17.46
N ILE A 102 -12.71 8.81 18.14
CA ILE A 102 -12.84 9.16 19.57
C ILE A 102 -11.96 8.25 20.43
N ALA A 103 -11.89 6.95 20.11
CA ALA A 103 -11.03 6.02 20.83
C ALA A 103 -9.55 6.42 20.75
N GLU A 104 -9.08 6.83 19.57
CA GLU A 104 -7.69 7.20 19.37
C GLU A 104 -7.34 8.61 19.86
N ALA A 105 -8.13 9.62 19.46
CA ALA A 105 -7.80 11.03 19.68
C ALA A 105 -8.48 11.65 20.92
N GLY A 106 -9.49 11.00 21.51
CA GLY A 106 -10.23 11.53 22.65
C GLY A 106 -9.49 11.42 23.98
N THR A 107 -9.84 12.29 24.94
CA THR A 107 -9.44 12.09 26.35
C THR A 107 -10.25 10.97 26.99
N ASP A 108 -9.85 10.48 28.17
CA ASP A 108 -10.62 9.45 28.88
C ASP A 108 -12.04 9.92 29.20
N GLU A 109 -12.24 11.19 29.58
CA GLU A 109 -13.57 11.75 29.81
C GLU A 109 -14.43 11.76 28.55
N GLN A 110 -13.85 12.07 27.39
CA GLN A 110 -14.55 12.04 26.11
C GLN A 110 -14.91 10.60 25.71
N ARG A 111 -13.99 9.64 25.94
CA ARG A 111 -14.21 8.21 25.69
C ARG A 111 -15.35 7.66 26.56
N GLU A 112 -15.32 7.91 27.86
CA GLU A 112 -16.36 7.50 28.81
C GLU A 112 -17.73 8.06 28.45
N ARG A 113 -17.78 9.31 27.97
CA ARG A 113 -19.04 9.98 27.62
C ARG A 113 -19.68 9.45 26.35
N TRP A 114 -18.88 9.17 25.31
CA TRP A 114 -19.40 8.96 23.96
C TRP A 114 -19.35 7.51 23.48
N LEU A 115 -18.29 6.76 23.80
CA LEU A 115 -18.11 5.42 23.25
C LEU A 115 -19.23 4.45 23.66
N PRO A 116 -19.65 4.36 24.94
CA PRO A 116 -20.75 3.45 25.32
C PRO A 116 -22.06 3.68 24.55
N ARG A 117 -22.35 4.94 24.21
CA ARG A 117 -23.58 5.33 23.48
C ARG A 117 -23.53 4.95 22.00
N LEU A 118 -22.33 4.94 21.41
CA LEU A 118 -22.08 4.49 20.04
C LEU A 118 -22.04 2.96 19.97
N VAL A 119 -21.42 2.32 20.96
CA VAL A 119 -21.29 0.85 21.05
C VAL A 119 -22.65 0.18 21.21
N SER A 120 -23.52 0.74 22.05
CA SER A 120 -24.88 0.25 22.27
C SER A 120 -25.81 0.43 21.06
N GLY A 121 -25.42 1.26 20.08
CA GLY A 121 -26.26 1.61 18.94
C GLY A 121 -27.44 2.53 19.27
N ASP A 122 -27.49 3.08 20.50
CA ASP A 122 -28.47 4.09 20.93
C ASP A 122 -28.31 5.39 20.13
N MET A 123 -27.06 5.70 19.77
CA MET A 123 -26.70 6.81 18.89
C MET A 123 -25.98 6.30 17.65
N VAL A 124 -26.28 6.93 16.52
CA VAL A 124 -25.49 6.77 15.29
C VAL A 124 -24.82 8.08 14.93
N ALA A 125 -23.64 7.99 14.33
CA ALA A 125 -22.82 9.16 14.02
C ALA A 125 -22.51 9.29 12.53
N GLY A 126 -22.30 10.53 12.14
CA GLY A 126 -21.85 10.96 10.83
C GLY A 126 -20.44 11.52 10.86
N ILE A 127 -19.65 11.26 9.82
CA ILE A 127 -18.33 11.88 9.66
C ILE A 127 -18.35 12.89 8.51
N GLY A 128 -18.00 14.14 8.83
CA GLY A 128 -17.87 15.23 7.88
C GLY A 128 -16.54 15.19 7.13
N THR A 129 -16.53 15.71 5.91
CA THR A 129 -15.33 16.04 5.14
C THR A 129 -15.08 17.54 5.17
N ASN A 130 -14.00 18.00 4.55
CA ASN A 130 -13.69 19.43 4.44
C ASN A 130 -14.90 20.22 3.91
N GLY A 131 -15.26 21.27 4.65
CA GLY A 131 -16.37 22.17 4.37
C GLY A 131 -16.06 23.58 4.86
N ASP A 132 -17.10 24.38 5.09
CA ASP A 132 -16.97 25.76 5.57
C ASP A 132 -17.23 25.91 7.09
N ALA A 133 -17.08 24.83 7.85
CA ALA A 133 -17.28 24.85 9.29
C ALA A 133 -16.26 25.75 9.98
N ALA A 134 -16.76 26.60 10.88
CA ALA A 134 -15.96 27.52 11.67
C ALA A 134 -16.48 27.59 13.10
N VAL A 135 -15.56 27.65 14.06
CA VAL A 135 -15.86 27.74 15.50
C VAL A 135 -15.57 29.16 16.01
N ARG A 136 -16.50 29.72 16.78
CA ARG A 136 -16.34 30.97 17.54
C ARG A 136 -17.06 30.84 18.87
N ASP A 137 -16.40 31.17 19.97
CA ASP A 137 -16.98 31.16 21.32
C ASP A 137 -17.70 29.84 21.69
N SER A 138 -17.09 28.69 21.35
CA SER A 138 -17.66 27.33 21.52
C SER A 138 -18.92 27.03 20.70
N MET A 139 -19.25 27.89 19.74
CA MET A 139 -20.33 27.68 18.78
C MET A 139 -19.73 27.36 17.41
N VAL A 140 -20.28 26.38 16.70
CA VAL A 140 -19.91 26.07 15.32
C VAL A 140 -21.00 26.51 14.36
N SER A 141 -20.57 27.10 13.24
CA SER A 141 -21.44 27.50 12.13
C SER A 141 -20.86 26.97 10.82
N ALA A 142 -21.72 26.55 9.90
CA ALA A 142 -21.34 26.06 8.59
C ALA A 142 -22.52 26.18 7.63
N THR A 143 -22.27 26.53 6.38
CA THR A 143 -23.33 26.52 5.37
C THR A 143 -23.41 25.13 4.73
N LYS A 144 -22.28 24.47 4.50
CA LYS A 144 -22.19 23.26 3.69
C LYS A 144 -21.01 22.38 4.15
N VAL A 145 -21.30 21.37 4.95
CA VAL A 145 -20.35 20.30 5.23
C VAL A 145 -20.89 18.99 4.66
N PRO A 146 -20.29 18.45 3.59
CA PRO A 146 -20.60 17.10 3.15
C PRO A 146 -20.22 16.12 4.26
N ALA A 147 -21.12 15.19 4.57
CA ALA A 147 -20.87 14.16 5.57
C ALA A 147 -21.32 12.81 5.03
N LEU A 148 -20.58 11.78 5.43
CA LEU A 148 -21.00 10.38 5.38
C LEU A 148 -21.78 10.13 6.68
N ALA A 149 -23.09 10.30 6.64
CA ALA A 149 -24.03 10.23 7.73
C ALA A 149 -25.47 10.01 7.24
N GLU A 150 -26.25 9.17 7.92
CA GLU A 150 -27.71 9.19 7.74
C GLU A 150 -28.28 10.58 8.11
N ALA A 151 -29.32 11.04 7.40
CA ALA A 151 -29.89 12.37 7.64
C ALA A 151 -30.46 12.56 9.05
N ALA A 152 -30.89 11.47 9.68
CA ALA A 152 -31.40 11.42 11.05
C ALA A 152 -30.36 10.94 12.08
N ALA A 153 -29.05 11.04 11.76
CA ALA A 153 -27.99 10.72 12.70
C ALA A 153 -28.01 11.63 13.93
N ASP A 154 -27.59 11.09 15.07
CA ASP A 154 -27.60 11.77 16.36
C ASP A 154 -26.40 12.71 16.53
N LEU A 155 -25.27 12.36 15.93
CA LEU A 155 -23.99 13.03 16.10
C LEU A 155 -23.31 13.29 14.76
N PHE A 156 -22.57 14.40 14.66
CA PHE A 156 -21.71 14.68 13.52
C PHE A 156 -20.31 15.10 14.01
N LEU A 157 -19.28 14.39 13.54
CA LEU A 157 -17.88 14.75 13.75
C LEU A 157 -17.39 15.51 12.52
N LEU A 158 -17.12 16.80 12.66
CA LEU A 158 -16.86 17.71 11.54
C LEU A 158 -15.45 18.29 11.63
N PRO A 159 -14.69 18.34 10.52
CA PRO A 159 -13.39 18.98 10.49
C PRO A 159 -13.50 20.51 10.51
N VAL A 160 -12.64 21.16 11.30
CA VAL A 160 -12.48 22.62 11.39
C VAL A 160 -10.98 22.93 11.38
N GLY A 161 -10.42 23.13 10.18
CA GLY A 161 -8.96 23.18 10.02
C GLY A 161 -8.34 21.81 10.32
N ASP A 162 -7.34 21.78 11.20
CA ASP A 162 -6.68 20.55 11.64
C ASP A 162 -7.39 19.88 12.83
N ASP A 163 -8.36 20.55 13.44
CA ASP A 163 -9.15 20.04 14.56
C ASP A 163 -10.43 19.33 14.08
N LEU A 164 -11.03 18.54 14.96
CA LEU A 164 -12.39 18.02 14.79
C LEU A 164 -13.31 18.57 15.88
N VAL A 165 -14.57 18.82 15.52
CA VAL A 165 -15.63 19.15 16.48
C VAL A 165 -16.77 18.15 16.40
N LEU A 166 -17.23 17.70 17.56
CA LEU A 166 -18.44 16.88 17.67
C LEU A 166 -19.63 17.78 17.97
N VAL A 167 -20.72 17.58 17.22
CA VAL A 167 -22.01 18.23 17.47
C VAL A 167 -23.13 17.21 17.60
N GLU A 168 -24.06 17.49 18.50
CA GLU A 168 -25.31 16.76 18.61
C GLU A 168 -26.34 17.34 17.62
N ALA A 169 -27.19 16.50 17.05
CA ALA A 169 -28.29 16.95 16.21
C ALA A 169 -29.35 17.66 17.08
N ASP A 170 -29.44 18.98 16.95
CA ASP A 170 -30.42 19.84 17.62
C ASP A 170 -31.16 20.75 16.61
N ASP A 171 -32.03 21.65 17.10
CA ASP A 171 -32.81 22.56 16.25
C ASP A 171 -31.93 23.55 15.44
N GLY A 172 -30.66 23.73 15.79
CA GLY A 172 -29.70 24.58 15.09
C GLY A 172 -28.97 23.87 13.94
N LEU A 173 -29.09 22.54 13.85
CA LEU A 173 -28.52 21.69 12.83
C LEU A 173 -29.60 21.26 11.84
N SER A 174 -29.32 21.43 10.54
CA SER A 174 -30.16 20.89 9.48
C SER A 174 -29.34 20.02 8.54
N THR A 175 -29.94 18.90 8.12
CA THR A 175 -29.36 17.99 7.14
C THR A 175 -30.17 18.02 5.85
N ARG A 176 -29.48 17.94 4.72
CA ARG A 176 -30.10 17.74 3.41
C ARG A 176 -29.49 16.55 2.72
N THR A 177 -30.28 15.50 2.52
CA THR A 177 -29.88 14.35 1.70
C THR A 177 -29.59 14.79 0.27
N VAL A 178 -28.44 14.34 -0.26
CA VAL A 178 -28.05 14.55 -1.65
C VAL A 178 -28.60 13.42 -2.51
N ASP A 179 -29.09 13.74 -3.71
CA ASP A 179 -29.40 12.72 -4.72
C ASP A 179 -28.08 12.17 -5.31
N SER A 180 -27.48 11.25 -4.57
CA SER A 180 -26.19 10.63 -4.86
C SER A 180 -26.32 9.51 -5.90
N VAL A 181 -25.21 9.23 -6.59
CA VAL A 181 -25.10 8.09 -7.53
C VAL A 181 -25.29 6.76 -6.81
N ASP A 182 -24.85 6.65 -5.56
CA ASP A 182 -25.26 5.57 -4.67
C ASP A 182 -26.46 6.02 -3.88
N GLN A 183 -27.58 5.34 -4.11
CA GLN A 183 -28.78 5.50 -3.30
C GLN A 183 -28.89 4.37 -2.27
N LEU A 184 -28.07 3.30 -2.31
CA LEU A 184 -28.00 2.31 -1.23
C LEU A 184 -27.43 2.98 -0.01
N LEU A 185 -26.31 3.65 -0.24
CA LEU A 185 -25.80 4.68 0.64
C LEU A 185 -26.64 5.96 0.44
N ALA A 186 -27.69 6.18 1.24
CA ALA A 186 -28.09 7.56 1.56
C ALA A 186 -27.45 8.17 2.82
N PRO A 187 -26.17 7.90 3.17
CA PRO A 187 -25.47 8.67 4.14
C PRO A 187 -24.84 9.93 3.52
N VAL A 188 -25.04 10.30 2.25
CA VAL A 188 -24.48 11.59 1.79
C VAL A 188 -25.46 12.70 2.13
N VAL A 189 -25.12 13.45 3.18
CA VAL A 189 -25.88 14.62 3.59
C VAL A 189 -25.01 15.87 3.55
N VAL A 190 -25.63 17.00 3.25
CA VAL A 190 -25.03 18.29 3.51
C VAL A 190 -25.55 18.78 4.84
N VAL A 191 -24.65 18.98 5.79
CA VAL A 191 -24.93 19.55 7.11
C VAL A 191 -24.81 21.07 7.00
N SER A 192 -25.81 21.77 7.52
CA SER A 192 -25.86 23.23 7.67
C SER A 192 -26.13 23.57 9.13
N LEU A 193 -25.29 24.42 9.71
CA LEU A 193 -25.28 24.80 11.12
C LEU A 193 -25.45 26.32 11.19
N ALA A 194 -26.54 26.80 11.76
CA ALA A 194 -26.75 28.24 11.93
C ALA A 194 -25.80 28.80 13.01
N SER A 195 -25.82 28.17 14.19
CA SER A 195 -24.91 28.39 15.31
C SER A 195 -25.24 27.32 16.36
N VAL A 196 -24.47 26.24 16.38
CA VAL A 196 -24.72 25.05 17.23
C VAL A 196 -23.64 24.95 18.29
N GLN A 197 -24.01 24.56 19.52
CA GLN A 197 -23.06 24.37 20.60
C GLN A 197 -22.12 23.21 20.27
N VAL A 198 -20.81 23.43 20.35
CA VAL A 198 -19.83 22.36 20.21
C VAL A 198 -19.93 21.46 21.44
N ALA A 199 -20.13 20.17 21.22
CA ALA A 199 -20.22 19.18 22.28
C ALA A 199 -18.83 18.77 22.77
N GLU A 200 -17.89 18.54 21.85
CA GLU A 200 -16.49 18.24 22.13
C GLU A 200 -15.56 18.78 21.02
N VAL A 201 -14.30 19.04 21.37
CA VAL A 201 -13.22 19.37 20.44
C VAL A 201 -12.12 18.31 20.55
N PHE A 202 -11.60 17.88 19.40
CA PHE A 202 -10.44 17.00 19.29
C PHE A 202 -9.33 17.76 18.54
N PRO A 203 -8.38 18.36 19.26
CA PRO A 203 -7.31 19.14 18.65
C PRO A 203 -6.40 18.28 17.76
N ASP A 204 -6.00 18.80 16.60
CA ASP A 204 -5.08 18.16 15.64
C ASP A 204 -5.49 16.73 15.23
N ALA A 205 -6.80 16.44 15.27
CA ALA A 205 -7.33 15.10 15.02
C ALA A 205 -7.81 14.87 13.58
N ALA A 206 -7.78 15.89 12.71
CA ALA A 206 -8.24 15.75 11.32
C ALA A 206 -7.46 14.69 10.54
N GLY A 207 -6.14 14.60 10.76
CA GLY A 207 -5.29 13.55 10.18
C GLY A 207 -5.69 12.14 10.63
N VAL A 208 -6.03 11.97 11.90
CA VAL A 208 -6.51 10.70 12.47
C VAL A 208 -7.84 10.29 11.83
N ALA A 209 -8.79 11.22 11.71
CA ALA A 209 -10.07 10.96 11.05
C ALA A 209 -9.91 10.57 9.58
N ALA A 210 -9.06 11.27 8.82
CA ALA A 210 -8.79 10.93 7.42
C ALA A 210 -8.18 9.53 7.30
N ARG A 211 -7.20 9.19 8.16
CA ARG A 211 -6.56 7.87 8.20
C ARG A 211 -7.55 6.74 8.46
N ILE A 212 -8.36 6.88 9.51
CA ILE A 212 -9.32 5.86 9.93
C ILE A 212 -10.41 5.70 8.86
N LEU A 213 -10.95 6.80 8.32
CA LEU A 213 -11.93 6.74 7.25
C LEU A 213 -11.38 6.02 6.02
N ARG A 214 -10.14 6.30 5.62
CA ARG A 214 -9.45 5.61 4.51
C ARG A 214 -9.35 4.12 4.75
N LEU A 215 -8.87 3.70 5.92
CA LEU A 215 -8.72 2.30 6.26
C LEU A 215 -10.07 1.55 6.22
N LEU A 216 -11.09 2.09 6.89
CA LEU A 216 -12.38 1.43 7.03
C LEU A 216 -13.17 1.43 5.71
N ALA A 217 -13.13 2.53 4.95
CA ALA A 217 -13.73 2.58 3.60
C ALA A 217 -13.03 1.63 2.63
N ALA A 218 -11.70 1.52 2.70
CA ALA A 218 -10.96 0.56 1.90
C ALA A 218 -11.35 -0.89 2.26
N ALA A 219 -11.52 -1.21 3.56
CA ALA A 219 -11.90 -2.55 4.00
C ALA A 219 -13.26 -2.97 3.43
N GLU A 220 -14.22 -2.05 3.43
CA GLU A 220 -15.52 -2.27 2.77
C GLU A 220 -15.36 -2.44 1.25
N ALA A 221 -14.47 -1.67 0.62
CA ALA A 221 -14.17 -1.80 -0.80
C ALA A 221 -13.57 -3.18 -1.16
N VAL A 222 -12.75 -3.79 -0.30
CA VAL A 222 -12.26 -5.17 -0.48
C VAL A 222 -13.40 -6.19 -0.49
N GLY A 223 -14.40 -6.01 0.35
CA GLY A 223 -15.63 -6.81 0.29
C GLY A 223 -16.31 -6.71 -1.07
N GLY A 224 -16.49 -5.48 -1.56
CA GLY A 224 -17.09 -5.22 -2.86
C GLY A 224 -16.26 -5.72 -4.05
N LEU A 225 -14.93 -5.66 -3.97
CA LEU A 225 -13.99 -6.25 -4.93
C LEU A 225 -14.20 -7.77 -5.04
N GLY A 226 -14.24 -8.45 -3.89
CA GLY A 226 -14.49 -9.89 -3.82
C GLY A 226 -15.84 -10.27 -4.45
N ALA A 227 -16.91 -9.58 -4.05
CA ALA A 227 -18.24 -9.82 -4.60
C ALA A 227 -18.31 -9.60 -6.12
N CYS A 228 -17.72 -8.51 -6.62
CA CYS A 228 -17.68 -8.23 -8.05
C CYS A 228 -16.93 -9.32 -8.84
N THR A 229 -15.79 -9.76 -8.33
CA THR A 229 -14.96 -10.82 -8.95
C THR A 229 -15.71 -12.16 -8.96
N GLU A 230 -16.37 -12.53 -7.86
CA GLU A 230 -17.15 -13.76 -7.76
C GLU A 230 -18.37 -13.74 -8.67
N MET A 231 -19.13 -12.64 -8.69
CA MET A 231 -20.28 -12.49 -9.58
C MET A 231 -19.87 -12.62 -11.05
N ALA A 232 -18.81 -11.90 -11.46
CA ALA A 232 -18.34 -11.91 -12.84
C ALA A 232 -17.84 -13.30 -13.26
N THR A 233 -17.05 -13.96 -12.42
CA THR A 233 -16.52 -15.30 -12.71
C THR A 233 -17.63 -16.35 -12.76
N ALA A 234 -18.59 -16.32 -11.83
CA ALA A 234 -19.73 -17.22 -11.82
C ALA A 234 -20.61 -17.03 -13.07
N TYR A 235 -20.92 -15.78 -13.42
CA TYR A 235 -21.69 -15.48 -14.62
C TYR A 235 -20.94 -15.89 -15.89
N ALA A 236 -19.63 -15.64 -15.97
CA ALA A 236 -18.82 -16.02 -17.11
C ALA A 236 -18.73 -17.53 -17.32
N ALA A 237 -18.75 -18.31 -16.23
CA ALA A 237 -18.74 -19.76 -16.28
C ALA A 237 -20.08 -20.36 -16.75
N GLY A 238 -21.21 -19.73 -16.44
CA GLY A 238 -22.55 -20.23 -16.78
C GLY A 238 -23.17 -19.67 -18.06
N ARG A 239 -22.83 -18.43 -18.45
CA ARG A 239 -23.46 -17.76 -19.58
C ARG A 239 -22.88 -18.25 -20.91
N GLU A 240 -23.72 -18.77 -21.79
CA GLU A 240 -23.30 -19.20 -23.14
C GLU A 240 -23.54 -18.14 -24.21
N GLN A 241 -22.54 -17.93 -25.09
CA GLN A 241 -22.65 -17.23 -26.37
C GLN A 241 -21.72 -17.89 -27.39
N PHE A 242 -22.07 -17.82 -28.67
CA PHE A 242 -21.30 -18.47 -29.75
C PHE A 242 -21.04 -19.96 -29.51
N GLY A 243 -21.98 -20.66 -28.85
CA GLY A 243 -21.89 -22.09 -28.59
C GLY A 243 -20.91 -22.50 -27.48
N SER A 244 -20.46 -21.57 -26.62
CA SER A 244 -19.61 -21.88 -25.47
C SER A 244 -19.86 -20.91 -24.31
N PRO A 245 -19.51 -21.28 -23.06
CA PRO A 245 -19.49 -20.34 -21.95
C PRO A 245 -18.61 -19.13 -22.26
N ILE A 246 -19.05 -17.91 -21.95
CA ILE A 246 -18.29 -16.69 -22.28
C ILE A 246 -16.91 -16.66 -21.59
N GLY A 247 -16.78 -17.34 -20.46
CA GLY A 247 -15.51 -17.55 -19.76
C GLY A 247 -14.50 -18.40 -20.53
N SER A 248 -14.84 -19.04 -21.65
CA SER A 248 -13.87 -19.73 -22.51
C SER A 248 -13.05 -18.77 -23.38
N PHE A 249 -13.57 -17.58 -23.68
CA PHE A 249 -12.89 -16.57 -24.50
C PHE A 249 -11.78 -15.88 -23.71
N GLN A 250 -10.57 -15.81 -24.28
CA GLN A 250 -9.38 -15.27 -23.61
C GLN A 250 -9.59 -13.86 -23.05
N ALA A 251 -10.28 -12.98 -23.78
CA ALA A 251 -10.54 -11.61 -23.32
C ALA A 251 -11.31 -11.59 -21.98
N VAL A 252 -12.35 -12.44 -21.84
CA VAL A 252 -13.13 -12.55 -20.60
C VAL A 252 -12.29 -13.17 -19.48
N LYS A 253 -11.47 -14.18 -19.80
CA LYS A 253 -10.54 -14.80 -18.83
C LYS A 253 -9.56 -13.77 -18.27
N HIS A 254 -8.92 -12.98 -19.13
CA HIS A 254 -7.96 -11.96 -18.70
C HIS A 254 -8.63 -10.91 -17.83
N HIS A 255 -9.85 -10.48 -18.16
CA HIS A 255 -10.60 -9.58 -17.29
C HIS A 255 -10.85 -10.18 -15.90
N CYS A 256 -11.35 -11.41 -15.83
CA CYS A 256 -11.59 -12.07 -14.54
C CYS A 256 -10.30 -12.31 -13.75
N ALA A 257 -9.20 -12.67 -14.42
CA ALA A 257 -7.90 -12.84 -13.79
C ALA A 257 -7.35 -11.52 -13.24
N ASN A 258 -7.48 -10.42 -13.98
CA ASN A 258 -7.07 -9.10 -13.52
C ASN A 258 -7.93 -8.61 -12.34
N MET A 259 -9.23 -8.89 -12.35
CA MET A 259 -10.11 -8.59 -11.21
C MET A 259 -9.68 -9.35 -9.95
N LEU A 260 -9.27 -10.61 -10.09
CA LEU A 260 -8.71 -11.37 -8.98
C LEU A 260 -7.40 -10.76 -8.48
N LEU A 261 -6.47 -10.40 -9.37
CA LEU A 261 -5.21 -9.75 -8.99
C LEU A 261 -5.47 -8.45 -8.21
N ASP A 262 -6.37 -7.60 -8.71
CA ASP A 262 -6.79 -6.37 -8.03
C ASP A 262 -7.37 -6.64 -6.63
N THR A 263 -8.17 -7.70 -6.49
CA THR A 263 -8.77 -8.09 -5.21
C THR A 263 -7.70 -8.57 -4.22
N GLU A 264 -6.77 -9.44 -4.66
CA GLU A 264 -5.71 -9.98 -3.80
C GLU A 264 -4.73 -8.91 -3.32
N LEU A 265 -4.33 -7.99 -4.21
CA LEU A 265 -3.46 -6.87 -3.87
C LEU A 265 -4.13 -5.91 -2.86
N ALA A 266 -5.42 -5.62 -3.05
CA ALA A 266 -6.18 -4.80 -2.12
C ALA A 266 -6.28 -5.44 -0.73
N VAL A 267 -6.52 -6.75 -0.65
CA VAL A 267 -6.56 -7.49 0.63
C VAL A 267 -5.22 -7.36 1.35
N ALA A 268 -4.11 -7.60 0.65
CA ALA A 268 -2.78 -7.53 1.24
C ALA A 268 -2.47 -6.13 1.78
N ALA A 269 -2.73 -5.09 0.98
CA ALA A 269 -2.45 -3.70 1.36
C ALA A 269 -3.29 -3.25 2.57
N ILE A 270 -4.58 -3.61 2.62
CA ILE A 270 -5.44 -3.26 3.75
C ILE A 270 -5.05 -4.01 5.01
N TRP A 271 -4.67 -5.28 4.88
CA TRP A 271 -4.21 -6.05 6.03
C TRP A 271 -2.92 -5.47 6.65
N ASP A 272 -2.03 -4.92 5.83
CA ASP A 272 -0.89 -4.16 6.33
C ASP A 272 -1.33 -2.85 7.03
N ALA A 273 -2.19 -2.06 6.38
CA ALA A 273 -2.70 -0.82 6.95
C ALA A 273 -3.46 -1.00 8.27
N ALA A 274 -4.22 -2.09 8.42
CA ALA A 274 -5.00 -2.37 9.62
C ALA A 274 -4.11 -2.67 10.85
N ARG A 275 -2.89 -3.19 10.61
CA ARG A 275 -1.92 -3.53 11.66
C ARG A 275 -0.85 -2.46 11.88
N ALA A 276 -0.75 -1.50 10.96
CA ALA A 276 0.22 -0.43 11.04
C ALA A 276 -0.07 0.50 12.23
N VAL A 277 1.00 0.90 12.93
CA VAL A 277 0.91 1.75 14.13
C VAL A 277 1.84 2.96 14.00
N GLY A 278 1.61 3.98 14.82
CA GLY A 278 2.47 5.17 14.86
C GLY A 278 2.50 5.93 13.53
N SER A 279 3.67 6.46 13.18
CA SER A 279 3.85 7.29 11.99
C SER A 279 3.61 6.58 10.66
N GLU A 280 3.77 5.24 10.61
CA GLU A 280 3.54 4.44 9.40
C GLU A 280 2.06 4.17 9.15
N ALA A 281 1.19 4.29 10.16
CA ALA A 281 -0.23 3.98 10.02
C ALA A 281 -0.90 4.85 8.95
N GLU A 282 -0.55 6.12 8.85
CA GLU A 282 -1.08 7.04 7.85
C GLU A 282 -0.53 6.75 6.44
N LEU A 283 0.74 6.37 6.32
CA LEU A 283 1.33 5.96 5.04
C LEU A 283 0.67 4.68 4.53
N ALA A 284 0.56 3.66 5.38
CA ALA A 284 -0.04 2.38 5.03
C ALA A 284 -1.52 2.55 4.66
N ALA A 285 -2.30 3.32 5.44
CA ALA A 285 -3.70 3.59 5.13
C ALA A 285 -3.89 4.38 3.82
N ALA A 286 -3.03 5.36 3.53
CA ALA A 286 -3.08 6.12 2.28
C ALA A 286 -2.74 5.25 1.06
N MET A 287 -1.71 4.39 1.16
CA MET A 287 -1.35 3.42 0.12
C MET A 287 -2.48 2.40 -0.11
N ALA A 288 -2.99 1.81 0.97
CA ALA A 288 -4.05 0.82 0.90
C ALA A 288 -5.34 1.39 0.30
N ALA A 289 -5.77 2.58 0.73
CA ALA A 289 -6.93 3.25 0.15
C ALA A 289 -6.69 3.64 -1.32
N GLY A 290 -5.50 4.14 -1.66
CA GLY A 290 -5.14 4.54 -3.03
C GLY A 290 -5.22 3.37 -4.00
N HIS A 291 -4.81 2.19 -3.55
CA HIS A 291 -4.93 0.95 -4.30
C HIS A 291 -6.37 0.41 -4.33
N ALA A 292 -6.96 0.14 -3.16
CA ALA A 292 -8.24 -0.58 -3.03
C ALA A 292 -9.44 0.19 -3.61
N LEU A 293 -9.55 1.50 -3.36
CA LEU A 293 -10.68 2.30 -3.85
C LEU A 293 -10.65 2.45 -5.37
N THR A 294 -9.45 2.68 -5.92
CA THR A 294 -9.25 2.76 -7.38
C THR A 294 -9.51 1.41 -8.06
N ALA A 295 -9.00 0.33 -7.48
CA ALA A 295 -9.23 -1.03 -7.96
C ALA A 295 -10.73 -1.37 -7.92
N TYR A 296 -11.43 -1.01 -6.84
CA TYR A 296 -12.85 -1.31 -6.69
C TYR A 296 -13.71 -0.65 -7.77
N GLN A 297 -13.44 0.62 -8.10
CA GLN A 297 -14.13 1.30 -9.20
C GLN A 297 -13.93 0.58 -10.54
N ARG A 298 -12.68 0.18 -10.84
CA ARG A 298 -12.33 -0.56 -12.08
C ARG A 298 -13.01 -1.92 -12.13
N VAL A 299 -12.92 -2.70 -11.05
CA VAL A 299 -13.48 -4.05 -10.94
C VAL A 299 -15.00 -4.03 -10.98
N ALA A 300 -15.66 -3.05 -10.35
CA ALA A 300 -17.11 -2.91 -10.41
C ALA A 300 -17.61 -2.61 -11.84
N LEU A 301 -16.91 -1.75 -12.58
CA LEU A 301 -17.20 -1.50 -14.00
C LEU A 301 -16.99 -2.77 -14.84
N GLN A 302 -15.91 -3.50 -14.58
CA GLN A 302 -15.61 -4.76 -15.28
C GLN A 302 -16.65 -5.85 -14.97
N ASN A 303 -17.17 -5.90 -13.74
CA ASN A 303 -18.25 -6.80 -13.35
C ASN A 303 -19.50 -6.56 -14.22
N VAL A 304 -19.91 -5.30 -14.37
CA VAL A 304 -21.02 -4.95 -15.28
C VAL A 304 -20.68 -5.29 -16.73
N GLN A 305 -19.45 -5.04 -17.18
CA GLN A 305 -19.03 -5.37 -18.54
C GLN A 305 -19.11 -6.88 -18.83
N VAL A 306 -18.74 -7.75 -17.87
CA VAL A 306 -18.84 -9.22 -18.01
C VAL A 306 -20.30 -9.67 -18.04
N HIS A 307 -21.18 -9.04 -17.28
CA HIS A 307 -22.61 -9.31 -17.31
C HIS A 307 -23.29 -8.78 -18.58
N GLY A 308 -22.71 -7.75 -19.21
CA GLY A 308 -23.28 -7.06 -20.36
C GLY A 308 -24.62 -6.41 -20.01
N GLY A 309 -25.58 -6.51 -20.92
CA GLY A 309 -27.00 -6.13 -20.78
C GLY A 309 -27.55 -6.06 -19.36
N ILE A 310 -27.55 -7.22 -18.71
CA ILE A 310 -28.24 -7.41 -17.44
C ILE A 310 -27.51 -6.72 -16.28
N GLY A 311 -26.20 -6.46 -16.41
CA GLY A 311 -25.38 -5.89 -15.34
C GLY A 311 -25.77 -4.46 -14.95
N TYR A 312 -26.44 -3.73 -15.85
CA TYR A 312 -26.91 -2.36 -15.63
C TYR A 312 -28.43 -2.25 -15.40
N THR A 313 -29.16 -3.38 -15.32
CA THR A 313 -30.60 -3.37 -15.03
C THR A 313 -30.88 -3.64 -13.54
N TRP A 314 -32.05 -3.23 -13.06
CA TRP A 314 -32.52 -3.51 -11.70
C TRP A 314 -32.78 -5.00 -11.41
N GLU A 315 -32.69 -5.86 -12.43
CA GLU A 315 -32.87 -7.31 -12.26
C GLU A 315 -31.64 -7.96 -11.63
N HIS A 316 -30.46 -7.31 -11.71
CA HIS A 316 -29.20 -7.86 -11.24
C HIS A 316 -28.45 -6.90 -10.30
N ASP A 317 -27.73 -7.43 -9.32
CA ASP A 317 -27.07 -6.61 -8.28
C ASP A 317 -25.72 -6.00 -8.71
N ALA A 318 -25.22 -6.30 -9.92
CA ALA A 318 -23.88 -5.87 -10.35
C ALA A 318 -23.72 -4.34 -10.34
N HIS A 319 -24.76 -3.60 -10.71
CA HIS A 319 -24.74 -2.14 -10.75
C HIS A 319 -24.66 -1.48 -9.37
N LEU A 320 -24.93 -2.21 -8.28
CA LEU A 320 -24.90 -1.67 -6.92
C LEU A 320 -23.47 -1.29 -6.52
N TYR A 321 -22.50 -2.12 -6.91
CA TYR A 321 -21.10 -1.97 -6.53
C TYR A 321 -20.40 -0.78 -7.20
N ILE A 322 -20.78 -0.41 -8.43
CA ILE A 322 -20.21 0.78 -9.11
C ILE A 322 -20.51 2.03 -8.28
N ARG A 323 -21.75 2.14 -7.84
CA ARG A 323 -22.22 3.30 -7.09
C ARG A 323 -21.51 3.39 -5.74
N ARG A 324 -21.41 2.25 -5.04
CA ARG A 324 -20.68 2.12 -3.77
C ARG A 324 -19.23 2.55 -3.91
N ALA A 325 -18.52 2.03 -4.92
CA ALA A 325 -17.13 2.38 -5.20
C ALA A 325 -16.95 3.90 -5.38
N THR A 326 -17.86 4.54 -6.14
CA THR A 326 -17.80 5.98 -6.38
C THR A 326 -17.97 6.81 -5.11
N VAL A 327 -18.89 6.43 -4.21
CA VAL A 327 -19.10 7.18 -2.94
C VAL A 327 -17.94 6.98 -1.97
N LEU A 328 -17.44 5.76 -1.80
CA LEU A 328 -16.30 5.51 -0.91
C LEU A 328 -15.06 6.30 -1.37
N GLN A 329 -14.79 6.33 -2.68
CA GLN A 329 -13.69 7.11 -3.25
C GLN A 329 -13.87 8.62 -3.01
N ALA A 330 -15.09 9.15 -3.13
CA ALA A 330 -15.34 10.57 -2.91
C ALA A 330 -15.08 11.03 -1.47
N PHE A 331 -15.26 10.14 -0.47
CA PHE A 331 -15.09 10.48 0.95
C PHE A 331 -13.71 10.13 1.51
N ALA A 332 -13.12 9.01 1.10
CA ALA A 332 -11.81 8.57 1.59
C ALA A 332 -10.64 9.18 0.80
N GLY A 333 -10.91 9.73 -0.39
CA GLY A 333 -9.93 10.41 -1.25
C GLY A 333 -9.89 9.80 -2.64
N ASP A 334 -9.74 10.65 -3.65
CA ASP A 334 -9.48 10.18 -5.02
C ASP A 334 -8.04 9.69 -5.20
N GLN A 335 -7.77 9.10 -6.36
CA GLN A 335 -6.48 8.48 -6.66
C GLN A 335 -5.32 9.48 -6.60
N ASP A 336 -5.52 10.70 -7.08
CA ASP A 336 -4.45 11.69 -7.15
C ASP A 336 -4.18 12.28 -5.77
N ALA A 337 -5.22 12.60 -4.99
CA ALA A 337 -5.09 13.05 -3.62
C ALA A 337 -4.39 12.02 -2.72
N LEU A 338 -4.70 10.73 -2.88
CA LEU A 338 -4.05 9.66 -2.11
C LEU A 338 -2.59 9.47 -2.53
N ARG A 339 -2.28 9.56 -3.82
CA ARG A 339 -0.89 9.54 -4.32
C ARG A 339 -0.09 10.73 -3.81
N ASP A 340 -0.64 11.92 -3.88
CA ASP A 340 -0.02 13.14 -3.36
C ASP A 340 0.22 13.02 -1.86
N ARG A 341 -0.71 12.40 -1.12
CA ARG A 341 -0.54 12.15 0.31
C ARG A 341 0.58 11.16 0.61
N VAL A 342 0.67 10.05 -0.12
CA VAL A 342 1.79 9.10 0.00
C VAL A 342 3.12 9.81 -0.27
N ILE A 343 3.19 10.61 -1.33
CA ILE A 343 4.38 11.39 -1.68
C ILE A 343 4.71 12.40 -0.56
N ALA A 344 3.72 13.07 0.00
CA ALA A 344 3.93 14.03 1.10
C ALA A 344 4.48 13.35 2.36
N LEU A 345 3.90 12.23 2.79
CA LEU A 345 4.37 11.45 3.95
C LEU A 345 5.79 10.92 3.73
N GLN A 346 6.06 10.43 2.52
CA GLN A 346 7.39 10.05 2.09
C GLN A 346 8.33 11.25 1.93
N ARG A 347 7.86 12.50 1.85
CA ARG A 347 8.74 13.68 1.92
C ARG A 347 9.01 14.09 3.35
N ASP A 348 8.03 13.91 4.24
CA ASP A 348 8.06 14.31 5.65
C ASP A 348 8.76 13.28 6.57
N GLY A 349 9.58 12.38 6.01
CA GLY A 349 10.42 11.47 6.81
C GLY A 349 9.75 10.16 7.28
N VAL A 350 8.51 9.85 6.88
CA VAL A 350 7.90 8.52 7.16
C VAL A 350 8.57 7.45 6.29
N ARG A 351 9.35 6.56 6.92
CA ARG A 351 10.23 5.59 6.23
C ARG A 351 10.07 4.19 6.81
N ARG A 352 9.44 3.31 6.04
CA ARG A 352 9.18 1.93 6.45
C ARG A 352 10.44 1.15 6.84
N HIS A 353 11.53 1.22 6.08
CA HIS A 353 12.74 0.45 6.39
C HIS A 353 13.45 0.93 7.66
N GLN A 354 13.53 2.25 7.88
CA GLN A 354 14.09 2.81 9.13
C GLN A 354 13.20 2.49 10.32
N HIS A 355 11.88 2.46 10.13
CA HIS A 355 10.92 2.10 11.16
C HIS A 355 10.96 0.62 11.53
N GLU A 356 10.93 -0.28 10.54
CA GLU A 356 10.86 -1.73 10.76
C GLU A 356 12.20 -2.33 11.19
N PHE A 357 13.30 -1.86 10.57
CA PHE A 357 14.62 -2.48 10.72
C PHE A 357 15.64 -1.58 11.40
N GLY A 358 15.27 -0.34 11.77
CA GLY A 358 16.15 0.57 12.51
C GLY A 358 17.32 1.14 11.71
N SER A 359 17.32 1.01 10.38
CA SER A 359 18.42 1.50 9.53
C SER A 359 18.61 3.02 9.66
N THR A 360 19.86 3.48 9.69
CA THR A 360 20.20 4.88 9.92
C THR A 360 20.79 5.57 8.68
N SER A 361 21.02 6.88 8.75
CA SER A 361 21.73 7.61 7.68
C SER A 361 23.19 7.14 7.57
N GLU A 362 23.81 6.77 8.68
CA GLU A 362 25.16 6.22 8.72
C GLU A 362 25.25 4.90 7.95
N ASP A 363 24.21 4.05 7.99
CA ASP A 363 24.16 2.81 7.20
C ASP A 363 24.23 3.09 5.70
N LEU A 364 23.50 4.10 5.21
CA LEU A 364 23.58 4.58 3.83
C LEU A 364 24.97 5.19 3.53
N GLY A 365 25.52 5.94 4.49
CA GLY A 365 26.86 6.53 4.39
C GLY A 365 27.96 5.49 4.24
N HIS A 366 27.88 4.36 4.94
CA HIS A 366 28.86 3.27 4.82
C HIS A 366 28.90 2.67 3.40
N ILE A 367 27.76 2.61 2.71
CA ILE A 367 27.68 2.20 1.30
C ILE A 367 28.39 3.22 0.42
N ALA A 368 28.05 4.50 0.54
CA ALA A 368 28.64 5.59 -0.25
C ALA A 368 30.17 5.69 -0.05
N ILE A 369 30.65 5.56 1.19
CA ILE A 369 32.08 5.61 1.53
C ILE A 369 32.82 4.41 0.95
N THR A 370 32.27 3.19 1.09
CA THR A 370 32.90 1.97 0.56
C THR A 370 33.10 2.08 -0.95
N GLN A 371 32.05 2.49 -1.67
CA GLN A 371 32.14 2.66 -3.11
C GLN A 371 33.06 3.83 -3.50
N ARG A 372 33.07 4.94 -2.75
CA ARG A 372 34.03 6.02 -3.00
C ARG A 372 35.48 5.54 -2.85
N ASN A 373 35.76 4.71 -1.84
CA ASN A 373 37.08 4.13 -1.65
C ASN A 373 37.48 3.23 -2.84
N HIS A 374 36.56 2.42 -3.35
CA HIS A 374 36.79 1.61 -4.55
C HIS A 374 37.02 2.46 -5.80
N ALA A 375 36.35 3.62 -5.91
CA ALA A 375 36.50 4.55 -7.03
C ALA A 375 37.87 5.23 -7.09
N GLY A 376 38.57 5.40 -5.97
CA GLY A 376 39.79 6.22 -5.89
C GLY A 376 40.88 5.84 -6.90
N SER A 377 41.01 4.54 -7.21
CA SER A 377 41.97 4.02 -8.18
C SER A 377 41.39 3.77 -9.59
N ASN A 378 40.09 4.03 -9.80
CA ASN A 378 39.44 3.90 -11.09
C ASN A 378 39.63 5.18 -11.91
N GLU A 379 40.33 5.10 -13.04
CA GLU A 379 40.55 6.26 -13.91
C GLU A 379 39.28 6.74 -14.62
N HIS A 380 38.28 5.87 -14.78
CA HIS A 380 36.99 6.24 -15.35
C HIS A 380 36.06 6.91 -14.33
N ALA A 381 36.39 6.85 -13.04
CA ALA A 381 35.48 7.36 -12.03
C ALA A 381 35.49 8.88 -11.94
N LEU A 382 34.29 9.48 -11.98
CA LEU A 382 34.11 10.92 -11.87
C LEU A 382 34.46 11.44 -10.47
N ARG A 383 34.17 10.67 -9.42
CA ARG A 383 34.41 11.06 -8.02
C ARG A 383 35.40 10.10 -7.38
N ARG A 384 36.59 10.60 -7.07
CA ARG A 384 37.73 9.76 -6.60
C ARG A 384 38.27 10.22 -5.25
N GLU A 385 37.91 11.42 -4.83
CA GLU A 385 38.36 12.01 -3.58
C GLU A 385 37.78 11.22 -2.40
N PRO A 386 38.59 10.89 -1.37
CA PRO A 386 38.12 10.20 -0.18
C PRO A 386 36.89 10.87 0.43
N LEU A 387 35.97 10.05 0.93
CA LEU A 387 34.75 10.49 1.60
C LEU A 387 34.74 9.95 3.03
N THR A 388 34.61 10.82 4.02
CA THR A 388 34.42 10.42 5.42
C THR A 388 32.94 10.41 5.81
N MET A 389 32.61 9.81 6.95
CA MET A 389 31.24 9.83 7.48
C MET A 389 30.80 11.25 7.82
N ASP A 390 31.69 12.07 8.39
CA ASP A 390 31.39 13.46 8.70
C ASP A 390 31.11 14.27 7.42
N ASP A 391 31.89 14.06 6.35
CA ASP A 391 31.64 14.66 5.04
C ASP A 391 30.28 14.22 4.47
N TYR A 392 29.95 12.93 4.62
CA TYR A 392 28.69 12.37 4.19
C TYR A 392 27.51 13.02 4.94
N LEU A 393 27.52 13.00 6.27
CA LEU A 393 26.46 13.57 7.11
C LEU A 393 26.37 15.11 7.01
N ALA A 394 27.45 15.79 6.66
CA ALA A 394 27.43 17.22 6.38
C ALA A 394 26.90 17.57 4.98
N SER A 395 26.83 16.60 4.06
CA SER A 395 26.41 16.84 2.69
C SER A 395 24.90 17.15 2.60
N ARG A 396 24.54 18.02 1.64
CA ARG A 396 23.17 18.54 1.53
C ARG A 396 22.17 17.40 1.28
N TRP A 397 21.00 17.52 1.91
CA TRP A 397 19.84 16.72 1.56
C TRP A 397 19.37 17.01 0.13
N ILE A 398 18.99 15.95 -0.59
CA ILE A 398 18.15 16.02 -1.79
C ILE A 398 16.71 15.79 -1.38
N ASN A 399 16.49 14.71 -0.63
CA ASN A 399 15.24 14.32 -0.01
C ASN A 399 15.63 13.46 1.19
N GLU A 400 15.38 13.88 2.42
CA GLU A 400 15.76 13.13 3.62
C GLU A 400 15.25 11.67 3.54
N PRO A 401 16.01 10.61 3.90
CA PRO A 401 17.39 10.58 4.36
C PRO A 401 18.43 10.41 3.22
N PHE A 402 18.11 10.81 1.99
CA PHE A 402 19.04 10.84 0.86
C PHE A 402 19.69 12.21 0.69
N ARG A 403 21.00 12.19 0.83
CA ARG A 403 21.91 13.30 0.56
C ARG A 403 22.37 13.25 -0.88
N VAL A 404 23.03 14.32 -1.31
CA VAL A 404 23.61 14.39 -2.66
C VAL A 404 24.61 13.26 -2.93
N LEU A 405 25.22 12.71 -1.88
CA LEU A 405 26.17 11.60 -1.96
C LEU A 405 25.52 10.23 -1.98
N ASP A 406 24.20 10.16 -1.76
CA ASP A 406 23.40 8.96 -1.98
C ASP A 406 22.92 8.83 -3.42
N CYS A 407 23.09 9.87 -4.23
CA CYS A 407 22.63 9.92 -5.61
C CYS A 407 23.80 9.73 -6.57
N THR A 408 23.55 9.06 -7.69
CA THR A 408 24.54 8.86 -8.74
C THR A 408 24.97 10.16 -9.40
N SER A 409 26.19 10.18 -9.92
CA SER A 409 26.69 11.32 -10.69
C SER A 409 26.28 11.23 -12.15
N GLU A 410 25.75 12.33 -12.71
CA GLU A 410 25.41 12.44 -14.13
C GLU A 410 26.70 12.47 -14.97
N VAL A 411 26.79 11.58 -15.97
CA VAL A 411 27.94 11.47 -16.89
C VAL A 411 27.47 11.15 -18.31
N ASP A 412 28.27 11.55 -19.29
CA ASP A 412 28.15 11.06 -20.67
C ASP A 412 29.13 9.89 -20.87
N GLY A 413 28.62 8.71 -21.18
CA GLY A 413 29.44 7.52 -21.37
C GLY A 413 28.75 6.46 -22.23
N ALA A 414 29.53 5.52 -22.75
CA ALA A 414 29.04 4.42 -23.54
C ALA A 414 29.77 3.13 -23.20
N VAL A 415 29.01 2.04 -23.11
CA VAL A 415 29.53 0.68 -22.93
C VAL A 415 28.91 -0.19 -24.01
N ALA A 416 29.76 -0.98 -24.68
CA ALA A 416 29.32 -1.97 -25.64
C ALA A 416 29.58 -3.38 -25.08
N VAL A 417 28.52 -4.17 -24.96
CA VAL A 417 28.61 -5.58 -24.55
C VAL A 417 28.34 -6.45 -25.77
N LEU A 418 29.29 -7.31 -26.12
CA LEU A 418 29.14 -8.27 -27.20
C LEU A 418 28.67 -9.62 -26.63
N ILE A 419 27.48 -10.06 -27.03
CA ILE A 419 26.92 -11.36 -26.66
C ILE A 419 26.94 -12.24 -27.91
N VAL A 420 27.57 -13.41 -27.80
CA VAL A 420 27.71 -14.37 -28.92
C VAL A 420 27.41 -15.78 -28.43
N GLY A 421 27.10 -16.67 -29.37
CA GLY A 421 27.00 -18.11 -29.10
C GLY A 421 28.34 -18.69 -28.65
N GLU A 422 28.30 -19.82 -27.95
CA GLU A 422 29.49 -20.53 -27.45
C GLU A 422 30.46 -20.90 -28.59
N ASP A 423 29.92 -21.26 -29.75
CA ASP A 423 30.65 -21.59 -30.96
C ASP A 423 31.54 -20.44 -31.45
N ILE A 424 31.07 -19.19 -31.29
CA ILE A 424 31.82 -18.00 -31.65
C ILE A 424 32.74 -17.55 -30.51
N ALA A 425 32.32 -17.71 -29.25
CA ALA A 425 33.04 -17.21 -28.08
C ALA A 425 34.47 -17.75 -27.97
N ARG A 426 34.67 -19.03 -28.31
CA ARG A 426 35.98 -19.73 -28.25
C ARG A 426 37.04 -19.14 -29.18
N ASP A 427 36.61 -18.46 -30.26
CA ASP A 427 37.49 -17.88 -31.28
C ASP A 427 37.70 -16.37 -31.09
N THR A 428 37.17 -15.78 -30.02
CA THR A 428 37.34 -14.35 -29.74
C THR A 428 38.73 -14.05 -29.17
N LYS A 429 39.25 -12.83 -29.43
CA LYS A 429 40.61 -12.42 -29.01
C LYS A 429 40.78 -12.38 -27.49
N GLN A 430 39.72 -12.05 -26.76
CA GLN A 430 39.73 -11.96 -25.30
C GLN A 430 39.04 -13.19 -24.73
N PRO A 431 39.49 -13.74 -23.59
CA PRO A 431 38.78 -14.82 -22.93
C PRO A 431 37.30 -14.46 -22.72
N PRO A 432 36.35 -15.34 -23.06
CA PRO A 432 34.94 -15.10 -22.78
C PRO A 432 34.66 -15.15 -21.27
N MET A 433 33.59 -14.50 -20.85
CA MET A 433 32.92 -14.78 -19.57
C MET A 433 31.56 -15.40 -19.89
N TRP A 434 31.12 -16.33 -19.05
CA TRP A 434 29.93 -17.14 -19.31
C TRP A 434 28.75 -16.63 -18.49
N LEU A 435 27.62 -16.39 -19.15
CA LEU A 435 26.35 -16.11 -18.46
C LEU A 435 25.79 -17.43 -17.92
N VAL A 436 25.95 -17.67 -16.62
CA VAL A 436 25.54 -18.93 -15.98
C VAL A 436 24.15 -18.84 -15.33
N GLY A 437 23.70 -17.63 -15.02
CA GLY A 437 22.38 -17.38 -14.43
C GLY A 437 21.80 -16.05 -14.89
N SER A 438 20.48 -16.01 -15.04
CA SER A 438 19.74 -14.77 -15.26
C SER A 438 18.34 -14.88 -14.70
N SER A 439 17.89 -13.83 -14.02
CA SER A 439 16.54 -13.68 -13.46
C SER A 439 16.06 -12.23 -13.62
N ASN A 440 14.74 -12.06 -13.61
CA ASN A 440 14.10 -10.75 -13.55
C ASN A 440 12.83 -10.79 -12.69
N SER A 441 12.35 -9.60 -12.37
CA SER A 441 11.06 -9.38 -11.72
C SER A 441 10.36 -8.18 -12.36
N GLN A 442 9.04 -8.32 -12.50
CA GLN A 442 8.12 -7.26 -12.86
C GLN A 442 6.92 -7.39 -11.92
N GLY A 443 6.83 -6.52 -10.91
CA GLY A 443 5.70 -6.51 -9.97
C GLY A 443 4.91 -5.19 -10.01
N GLY A 444 3.69 -5.20 -10.55
CA GLY A 444 2.83 -4.01 -10.59
C GLY A 444 3.22 -2.97 -11.65
N ALA A 445 2.38 -1.94 -11.86
CA ALA A 445 2.59 -0.91 -12.88
C ALA A 445 3.52 0.23 -12.44
N GLY A 446 3.91 0.31 -11.15
CA GLY A 446 4.85 1.30 -10.63
C GLY A 446 4.98 1.33 -9.11
N TRP A 447 5.78 2.26 -8.57
CA TRP A 447 6.07 2.40 -7.13
C TRP A 447 4.82 2.57 -6.23
N SER A 448 3.74 3.17 -6.76
CA SER A 448 2.48 3.33 -6.02
C SER A 448 1.66 2.05 -5.88
N GLU A 449 2.05 0.98 -6.58
CA GLU A 449 1.43 -0.34 -6.55
C GLU A 449 2.36 -1.40 -5.95
N TRP A 450 3.53 -0.99 -5.46
CA TRP A 450 4.49 -1.87 -4.79
C TRP A 450 4.05 -2.09 -3.34
N ASP A 451 3.92 -3.35 -2.93
CA ASP A 451 3.31 -3.78 -1.67
C ASP A 451 4.23 -3.60 -0.46
N ASP A 452 5.54 -3.74 -0.64
CA ASP A 452 6.53 -3.53 0.42
C ASP A 452 7.63 -2.55 -0.01
N PRO A 453 7.55 -1.26 0.39
CA PRO A 453 8.56 -0.26 0.05
C PRO A 453 9.93 -0.52 0.69
N THR A 454 10.05 -1.48 1.61
CA THR A 454 11.32 -1.97 2.16
C THR A 454 12.08 -2.90 1.20
N GLU A 455 11.41 -3.38 0.15
CA GLU A 455 11.95 -4.35 -0.78
C GLU A 455 12.11 -3.81 -2.19
N MET A 456 12.89 -4.54 -2.99
CA MET A 456 13.09 -4.29 -4.40
C MET A 456 12.72 -5.56 -5.19
N TYR A 457 12.79 -5.47 -6.51
CA TYR A 457 12.71 -6.58 -7.46
C TYR A 457 13.56 -7.80 -7.05
N SER A 458 14.65 -7.57 -6.30
CA SER A 458 15.53 -8.58 -5.69
C SER A 458 14.77 -9.60 -4.83
N ARG A 459 13.69 -9.22 -4.13
CA ARG A 459 12.84 -10.13 -3.32
C ARG A 459 12.42 -11.37 -4.09
N THR A 460 12.13 -11.22 -5.39
CA THR A 460 11.74 -12.35 -6.24
C THR A 460 12.85 -12.78 -7.20
N ALA A 461 13.66 -11.85 -7.70
CA ALA A 461 14.74 -12.16 -8.64
C ALA A 461 15.90 -12.94 -7.98
N GLY A 462 16.18 -12.69 -6.70
CA GLY A 462 17.21 -13.36 -5.90
C GLY A 462 16.96 -14.85 -5.74
N PRO A 463 15.86 -15.26 -5.07
CA PRO A 463 15.53 -16.69 -4.91
C PRO A 463 15.50 -17.44 -6.24
N LYS A 464 14.92 -16.83 -7.30
CA LYS A 464 14.86 -17.44 -8.64
C LYS A 464 16.23 -17.69 -9.25
N ILE A 465 17.20 -16.78 -9.09
CA ILE A 465 18.52 -16.97 -9.69
C ILE A 465 19.29 -18.07 -8.95
N TRP A 466 19.21 -18.11 -7.63
CA TRP A 466 19.87 -19.12 -6.79
C TRP A 466 19.30 -20.51 -7.01
N GLU A 467 17.97 -20.63 -7.09
CA GLU A 467 17.30 -21.89 -7.43
C GLU A 467 17.73 -22.40 -8.82
N LYS A 468 17.84 -21.49 -9.80
CA LYS A 468 18.19 -21.84 -11.18
C LYS A 468 19.65 -22.25 -11.35
N THR A 469 20.58 -21.61 -10.64
CA THR A 469 22.02 -21.85 -10.79
C THR A 469 22.56 -22.89 -9.81
N GLY A 470 21.88 -23.12 -8.68
CA GLY A 470 22.41 -23.90 -7.56
C GLY A 470 23.52 -23.17 -6.79
N LEU A 471 23.77 -21.90 -7.09
CA LEU A 471 24.72 -21.03 -6.39
C LEU A 471 24.03 -20.26 -5.26
N SER A 472 24.83 -19.63 -4.42
CA SER A 472 24.41 -18.79 -3.32
C SER A 472 25.18 -17.45 -3.31
N PRO A 473 24.72 -16.47 -2.53
CA PRO A 473 25.43 -15.21 -2.35
C PRO A 473 26.87 -15.39 -1.84
N ALA A 474 27.12 -16.42 -1.04
CA ALA A 474 28.44 -16.74 -0.49
C ALA A 474 29.44 -17.25 -1.54
N ASP A 475 28.97 -17.65 -2.72
CA ASP A 475 29.82 -18.08 -3.83
C ASP A 475 30.30 -16.91 -4.70
N MET A 476 29.78 -15.69 -4.50
CA MET A 476 30.12 -14.54 -5.33
C MET A 476 31.40 -13.85 -4.84
N ASP A 477 32.41 -13.76 -5.70
CA ASP A 477 33.65 -13.02 -5.37
C ASP A 477 33.43 -11.51 -5.45
N LEU A 478 32.56 -11.08 -6.36
CA LEU A 478 32.15 -9.69 -6.52
C LEU A 478 30.68 -9.55 -6.85
N ALA A 479 30.11 -8.43 -6.42
CA ALA A 479 28.76 -8.03 -6.74
C ALA A 479 28.76 -6.61 -7.29
N CYS A 480 28.49 -6.46 -8.59
CA CYS A 480 28.22 -5.16 -9.18
C CYS A 480 26.73 -4.84 -9.01
N MET A 481 26.41 -4.18 -7.89
CA MET A 481 25.08 -3.82 -7.46
C MET A 481 24.63 -2.50 -8.09
N TYR A 482 23.45 -2.50 -8.69
CA TYR A 482 22.82 -1.29 -9.20
C TYR A 482 22.53 -0.29 -8.08
N ASP A 483 23.26 0.82 -8.12
CA ASP A 483 23.35 1.81 -7.04
C ASP A 483 22.89 3.19 -7.52
N CYS A 484 21.72 3.25 -8.19
CA CYS A 484 21.07 4.53 -8.51
C CYS A 484 20.82 5.39 -7.25
N PHE A 485 20.63 4.72 -6.11
CA PHE A 485 20.72 5.28 -4.78
C PHE A 485 21.39 4.27 -3.83
N THR A 486 21.97 4.74 -2.72
CA THR A 486 22.52 3.86 -1.65
C THR A 486 21.47 2.87 -1.12
N TYR A 487 20.21 3.30 -1.00
CA TYR A 487 19.12 2.41 -0.58
C TYR A 487 18.82 1.28 -1.58
N THR A 488 19.03 1.50 -2.88
CA THR A 488 18.88 0.43 -3.86
C THR A 488 19.88 -0.68 -3.60
N VAL A 489 21.12 -0.35 -3.21
CA VAL A 489 22.13 -1.34 -2.80
C VAL A 489 21.67 -2.09 -1.55
N MET A 490 21.15 -1.36 -0.55
CA MET A 490 20.65 -1.92 0.70
C MET A 490 19.57 -2.98 0.46
N ALA A 491 18.43 -2.59 -0.08
CA ALA A 491 17.31 -3.52 -0.29
C ALA A 491 17.63 -4.60 -1.35
N THR A 492 18.53 -4.32 -2.31
CA THR A 492 18.96 -5.34 -3.29
C THR A 492 19.83 -6.40 -2.61
N MET A 493 20.78 -6.03 -1.77
CA MET A 493 21.64 -6.99 -1.06
C MET A 493 20.85 -7.93 -0.14
N GLU A 494 19.85 -7.39 0.56
CA GLU A 494 18.94 -8.17 1.40
C GLU A 494 18.09 -9.12 0.56
N GLY A 495 17.47 -8.64 -0.53
CA GLY A 495 16.64 -9.47 -1.39
C GLY A 495 17.43 -10.57 -2.14
N PHE A 496 18.72 -10.36 -2.40
CA PHE A 496 19.61 -11.41 -2.90
C PHE A 496 20.18 -12.31 -1.79
N GLY A 497 19.99 -11.98 -0.51
CA GLY A 497 20.38 -12.84 0.61
C GLY A 497 21.85 -12.75 1.04
N PHE A 498 22.55 -11.65 0.76
CA PHE A 498 23.91 -11.42 1.28
C PHE A 498 23.92 -11.22 2.80
N CYS A 499 22.81 -10.69 3.34
CA CYS A 499 22.56 -10.53 4.77
C CYS A 499 21.05 -10.46 5.01
N GLU A 500 20.65 -10.58 6.28
CA GLU A 500 19.27 -10.42 6.71
C GLU A 500 18.81 -8.95 6.57
N LYS A 501 17.48 -8.72 6.48
CA LYS A 501 16.92 -7.36 6.43
C LYS A 501 17.38 -6.53 7.65
N GLY A 502 17.82 -5.30 7.39
CA GLY A 502 18.37 -4.39 8.40
C GLY A 502 19.87 -4.56 8.68
N GLU A 503 20.51 -5.64 8.24
CA GLU A 503 21.91 -5.92 8.57
C GLU A 503 22.91 -5.34 7.56
N VAL A 504 22.45 -4.73 6.45
CA VAL A 504 23.35 -4.18 5.43
C VAL A 504 24.28 -3.11 5.99
N GLY A 505 23.76 -2.19 6.81
CA GLY A 505 24.57 -1.14 7.42
C GLY A 505 25.78 -1.69 8.17
N LYS A 506 25.55 -2.74 8.96
CA LYS A 506 26.60 -3.51 9.65
C LYS A 506 27.50 -4.27 8.68
N PHE A 507 26.94 -4.85 7.62
CA PHE A 507 27.71 -5.54 6.57
C PHE A 507 28.77 -4.63 5.94
N PHE A 508 28.40 -3.38 5.61
CA PHE A 508 29.35 -2.41 5.08
C PHE A 508 30.28 -1.84 6.15
N SER A 509 29.77 -1.45 7.32
CA SER A 509 30.58 -0.82 8.36
C SER A 509 31.66 -1.74 8.94
N THR A 510 31.45 -3.05 8.90
CA THR A 510 32.43 -4.08 9.33
C THR A 510 33.39 -4.52 8.22
N GLY A 511 33.31 -3.93 7.03
CA GLY A 511 34.23 -4.22 5.92
C GLY A 511 33.94 -5.52 5.16
N ARG A 512 32.75 -6.13 5.33
CA ARG A 512 32.41 -7.37 4.62
C ARG A 512 32.17 -7.15 3.12
N ALA A 513 31.87 -5.91 2.71
CA ALA A 513 31.61 -5.52 1.31
C ALA A 513 32.84 -5.00 0.53
N THR A 514 34.05 -5.11 1.07
CA THR A 514 35.28 -4.57 0.45
C THR A 514 36.33 -5.67 0.18
N TYR A 515 37.47 -5.28 -0.39
CA TYR A 515 38.58 -6.18 -0.67
C TYR A 515 39.06 -6.88 0.61
N GLY A 516 39.08 -8.21 0.60
CA GLY A 516 39.40 -9.04 1.77
C GLY A 516 38.21 -9.31 2.71
N GLY A 517 37.02 -8.78 2.40
CA GLY A 517 35.76 -9.12 3.04
C GLY A 517 35.11 -10.37 2.42
N ASP A 518 33.80 -10.50 2.62
CA ASP A 518 33.01 -11.63 2.15
C ASP A 518 32.73 -11.55 0.64
N VAL A 519 32.46 -10.34 0.13
CA VAL A 519 32.23 -10.07 -1.30
C VAL A 519 32.65 -8.63 -1.62
N VAL A 520 33.30 -8.41 -2.77
CA VAL A 520 33.65 -7.05 -3.19
C VAL A 520 32.47 -6.40 -3.91
N VAL A 521 31.82 -5.44 -3.25
CA VAL A 521 30.68 -4.72 -3.84
C VAL A 521 31.17 -3.51 -4.64
N ASN A 522 30.75 -3.43 -5.91
CA ASN A 522 31.07 -2.32 -6.82
C ASN A 522 32.57 -1.94 -6.81
N PRO A 523 33.49 -2.84 -7.25
CA PRO A 523 34.94 -2.58 -7.24
C PRO A 523 35.40 -1.40 -8.13
N HIS A 524 34.53 -0.89 -9.00
CA HIS A 524 34.71 0.32 -9.82
C HIS A 524 34.23 1.60 -9.16
N GLY A 525 33.59 1.51 -8.00
CA GLY A 525 32.99 2.63 -7.29
C GLY A 525 31.52 2.89 -7.61
N GLY A 526 30.88 1.98 -8.36
CA GLY A 526 29.45 2.03 -8.62
C GLY A 526 29.03 3.23 -9.48
N LEU A 527 27.75 3.36 -9.74
CA LEU A 527 27.14 4.53 -10.34
C LEU A 527 27.25 5.76 -9.41
N LEU A 528 27.38 5.56 -8.08
CA LEU A 528 27.55 6.64 -7.11
C LEU A 528 28.83 7.44 -7.35
N SER A 529 29.94 6.77 -7.66
CA SER A 529 31.25 7.43 -7.83
C SER A 529 31.86 7.29 -9.22
N GLU A 530 31.64 6.18 -9.93
CA GLU A 530 32.13 6.05 -11.32
C GLU A 530 31.34 6.97 -12.25
N GLY A 531 30.01 6.87 -12.18
CA GLY A 531 29.08 7.65 -12.99
C GLY A 531 27.94 6.80 -13.52
N TYR A 532 26.79 7.43 -13.73
CA TYR A 532 25.57 6.74 -14.14
C TYR A 532 25.51 6.42 -15.65
N ILE A 533 25.84 5.18 -16.03
CA ILE A 533 25.68 4.66 -17.40
C ILE A 533 24.63 3.53 -17.42
N HIS A 534 23.49 3.77 -16.75
CA HIS A 534 22.37 2.85 -16.65
C HIS A 534 22.76 1.41 -16.22
N GLY A 535 23.84 1.25 -15.44
CA GLY A 535 24.33 -0.06 -14.97
C GLY A 535 25.11 -0.87 -16.01
N LEU A 536 25.30 -0.38 -17.24
CA LEU A 536 26.11 -1.09 -18.23
C LEU A 536 27.59 -1.17 -17.83
N ASN A 537 28.09 -0.16 -17.12
CA ASN A 537 29.42 -0.16 -16.54
C ASN A 537 29.63 -1.27 -15.50
N HIS A 538 28.58 -1.75 -14.83
CA HIS A 538 28.66 -2.93 -13.98
C HIS A 538 29.01 -4.21 -14.76
N HIS A 539 28.42 -4.38 -15.95
CA HIS A 539 28.75 -5.50 -16.84
C HIS A 539 30.18 -5.39 -17.39
N TYR A 540 30.61 -4.17 -17.73
CA TYR A 540 31.98 -3.91 -18.15
C TYR A 540 32.98 -4.25 -17.04
N GLU A 541 32.70 -3.83 -15.80
CA GLU A 541 33.54 -4.14 -14.65
C GLU A 541 33.61 -5.65 -14.40
N ALA A 542 32.48 -6.35 -14.37
CA ALA A 542 32.46 -7.80 -14.19
C ALA A 542 33.32 -8.50 -15.26
N ALA A 543 33.27 -8.02 -16.51
CA ALA A 543 34.12 -8.55 -17.58
C ALA A 543 35.61 -8.30 -17.34
N LEU A 544 36.01 -7.13 -16.84
CA LEU A 544 37.41 -6.87 -16.48
C LEU A 544 37.87 -7.77 -15.34
N GLN A 545 37.06 -7.91 -14.31
CA GLN A 545 37.37 -8.68 -13.10
C GLN A 545 37.54 -10.17 -13.40
N LEU A 546 36.58 -10.77 -14.12
CA LEU A 546 36.61 -12.19 -14.51
C LEU A 546 37.69 -12.50 -15.56
N ARG A 547 38.11 -11.52 -16.35
CA ARG A 547 39.27 -11.66 -17.25
C ARG A 547 40.61 -11.44 -16.57
N HIS A 548 40.61 -11.08 -15.29
CA HIS A 548 41.79 -10.64 -14.55
C HIS A 548 42.52 -9.47 -15.20
N ALA A 549 41.75 -8.51 -15.72
CA ALA A 549 42.22 -7.34 -16.47
C ALA A 549 41.87 -6.01 -15.78
N ALA A 550 41.41 -6.02 -14.51
CA ALA A 550 41.00 -4.82 -13.78
C ALA A 550 42.16 -4.02 -13.15
N GLY A 551 43.41 -4.41 -13.43
CA GLY A 551 44.61 -3.70 -12.96
C GLY A 551 44.70 -3.66 -11.44
N VAL A 552 44.89 -2.46 -10.87
CA VAL A 552 45.01 -2.26 -9.42
C VAL A 552 43.72 -2.55 -8.65
N ARG A 553 42.57 -2.58 -9.35
CA ARG A 553 41.24 -2.87 -8.79
C ARG A 553 40.89 -4.35 -8.83
N GLN A 554 41.82 -5.21 -9.22
CA GLN A 554 41.56 -6.62 -9.41
C GLN A 554 41.16 -7.30 -8.08
N VAL A 555 39.97 -7.89 -8.05
CA VAL A 555 39.53 -8.80 -6.99
C VAL A 555 40.34 -10.08 -7.10
N GLU A 556 40.93 -10.50 -5.98
CA GLU A 556 41.79 -11.68 -5.92
C GLU A 556 41.00 -12.93 -6.32
N ASN A 557 41.55 -13.71 -7.25
CA ASN A 557 40.99 -14.98 -7.72
C ASN A 557 39.53 -14.95 -8.22
N ALA A 558 38.99 -13.79 -8.61
CA ALA A 558 37.62 -13.66 -9.10
C ALA A 558 37.21 -14.73 -10.15
N GLN A 559 36.21 -15.54 -9.81
CA GLN A 559 35.58 -16.58 -10.64
C GLN A 559 34.11 -16.29 -10.92
N LEU A 560 33.37 -15.73 -9.98
CA LEU A 560 31.92 -15.51 -10.06
C LEU A 560 31.56 -14.05 -9.75
N ALA A 561 30.76 -13.45 -10.61
CA ALA A 561 30.28 -12.08 -10.47
C ALA A 561 28.76 -12.02 -10.57
N LEU A 562 28.11 -11.43 -9.56
CA LEU A 562 26.71 -11.01 -9.65
C LEU A 562 26.65 -9.60 -10.22
N VAL A 563 25.82 -9.37 -11.24
CA VAL A 563 25.54 -8.03 -11.79
C VAL A 563 24.04 -7.79 -11.74
N THR A 564 23.63 -6.69 -11.09
CA THR A 564 22.22 -6.35 -10.91
C THR A 564 21.86 -5.06 -11.65
N ALA A 565 20.58 -4.90 -11.99
CA ALA A 565 20.07 -3.71 -12.68
C ALA A 565 18.59 -3.47 -12.35
N GLY A 566 18.22 -2.23 -12.05
CA GLY A 566 16.85 -1.83 -11.78
C GLY A 566 16.60 -1.36 -10.35
N GLY A 567 15.35 -1.04 -10.04
CA GLY A 567 14.92 -0.48 -8.76
C GLY A 567 13.41 -0.55 -8.59
N GLY A 568 12.98 -0.61 -7.33
CA GLY A 568 11.58 -0.83 -6.94
C GLY A 568 11.04 -2.11 -7.57
N PRO A 569 9.87 -2.05 -8.24
CA PRO A 569 9.20 -3.23 -8.78
C PRO A 569 9.89 -3.91 -9.97
N PHE A 570 10.82 -3.23 -10.64
CA PHE A 570 11.38 -3.66 -11.92
C PHE A 570 12.89 -3.83 -11.83
N GLY A 571 13.38 -4.99 -12.22
CA GLY A 571 14.81 -5.22 -12.35
C GLY A 571 15.15 -6.65 -12.69
N GLY A 572 16.45 -6.91 -12.76
CA GLY A 572 16.99 -8.24 -12.99
C GLY A 572 18.43 -8.35 -12.58
N ALA A 573 18.94 -9.56 -12.67
CA ALA A 573 20.32 -9.86 -12.39
C ALA A 573 20.85 -10.96 -13.30
N ASN A 574 22.16 -10.92 -13.49
CA ASN A 574 22.94 -11.92 -14.18
C ASN A 574 24.07 -12.41 -13.27
N VAL A 575 24.35 -13.70 -13.31
CA VAL A 575 25.57 -14.28 -12.75
C VAL A 575 26.50 -14.63 -13.90
N TYR A 576 27.72 -14.13 -13.82
CA TYR A 576 28.79 -14.42 -14.76
C TYR A 576 29.84 -15.30 -14.12
N SER A 577 30.37 -16.26 -14.89
CA SER A 577 31.49 -17.11 -14.51
C SER A 577 32.68 -16.89 -15.43
N LYS A 578 33.89 -16.96 -14.90
CA LYS A 578 35.11 -17.07 -15.68
C LYS A 578 35.21 -18.45 -16.36
N GLU A 579 34.81 -19.51 -15.66
CA GLU A 579 34.86 -20.88 -16.17
C GLU A 579 33.58 -21.24 -16.91
N HIS A 580 33.73 -22.10 -17.92
CA HIS A 580 32.60 -22.62 -18.69
C HIS A 580 31.71 -23.48 -17.77
N PRO A 581 30.39 -23.25 -17.72
CA PRO A 581 29.47 -23.90 -16.79
C PRO A 581 29.23 -25.38 -17.05
#